data_AF-A0A699XKS3-F1
#
_entry.id   AF-A0A699XKS3-F1
#
_cell.length_a   1.000
_cell.length_b   1.000
_cell.length_c   1.000
_cell.angle_alpha   90.00
_cell.angle_beta   90.00
_cell.angle_gamma   90.00
#
_symmetry.space_group_name_H-M   'P 1'
#
loop_
_entity.id
_entity.type
_entity.pdbx_description
1 polymer ?
#
loop_
_entity_poly.entity_id
_entity_poly.type
_entity_poly.pdbx_seq_one_letter_code
_entity_poly.pdbx_strand_id
1 'polypeptide(L)'
;QRQWEALTDDERHFIKHVLAFFAASDGIVLENLAGRFMKEVQVSEARAFYGFQIAIENIHSEMYSLLLETYIKDSSEKTRLFRA
;
A
#
# COMPACT_ATOMS: atom_id res chain seq x y z
N GLN A 1 7.34 -18.24 -5.22
CA GLN A 1 8.38 -17.84 -6.20
C GLN A 1 8.12 -18.41 -7.60
N ARG A 2 7.84 -19.72 -7.78
CA ARG A 2 7.58 -20.32 -9.10
C ARG A 2 6.59 -19.57 -10.01
N GLN A 3 5.53 -18.98 -9.44
CA GLN A 3 4.55 -18.21 -10.23
C GLN A 3 5.11 -16.87 -10.72
N TRP A 4 5.90 -16.16 -9.90
CA TRP A 4 6.51 -14.87 -10.28
C TRP A 4 7.55 -15.02 -11.40
N GLU A 5 8.32 -16.11 -11.34
CA GLU A 5 9.31 -16.47 -12.36
C GLU A 5 8.65 -16.92 -13.67
N ALA A 6 7.45 -17.49 -13.61
CA ALA A 6 6.70 -17.94 -14.79
C ALA A 6 6.04 -16.79 -15.58
N LEU A 7 5.98 -15.57 -15.02
CA LEU A 7 5.45 -14.40 -15.70
C LEU A 7 6.38 -13.91 -16.82
N THR A 8 5.82 -13.17 -17.76
CA THR A 8 6.57 -12.36 -18.72
C THR A 8 7.17 -11.12 -18.05
N ASP A 9 8.13 -10.48 -18.72
CA ASP A 9 8.71 -9.21 -18.23
C ASP A 9 7.67 -8.10 -18.15
N ASP A 10 6.74 -8.03 -19.11
CA ASP A 10 5.67 -7.03 -19.13
C ASP A 10 4.68 -7.22 -17.97
N GLU A 11 4.30 -8.46 -17.66
CA GLU A 11 3.44 -8.76 -16.51
C GLU A 11 4.12 -8.41 -15.19
N ARG A 12 5.41 -8.74 -15.04
CA ARG A 12 6.18 -8.34 -13.85
C ARG A 12 6.30 -6.82 -13.75
N HIS A 13 6.57 -6.15 -14.87
CA HIS A 13 6.67 -4.69 -14.91
C HIS A 13 5.35 -4.04 -14.46
N PHE A 14 4.21 -4.51 -14.98
CA PHE A 14 2.89 -4.05 -14.59
C PHE A 14 2.64 -4.24 -13.09
N ILE A 15 2.84 -5.46 -12.57
CA ILE A 15 2.58 -5.77 -11.16
C ILE A 15 3.49 -4.94 -10.23
N LYS A 16 4.78 -4.77 -10.56
CA LYS A 16 5.71 -3.94 -9.76
C LYS A 16 5.21 -2.50 -9.63
N HIS A 17 4.73 -1.89 -10.72
CA HIS A 17 4.24 -0.52 -10.70
C HIS A 17 2.91 -0.39 -9.95
N VAL A 18 2.00 -1.36 -10.10
CA VAL A 18 0.75 -1.39 -9.35
C VAL A 18 1.01 -1.50 -7.84
N LEU A 19 1.92 -2.39 -7.42
CA LEU A 19 2.29 -2.53 -6.01
C LEU A 19 2.97 -1.27 -5.47
N ALA A 20 3.85 -0.63 -6.25
CA ALA A 20 4.49 0.62 -5.86
C ALA A 20 3.47 1.76 -5.67
N PHE A 21 2.50 1.88 -6.59
CA PHE A 21 1.41 2.84 -6.49
C PHE A 21 0.58 2.64 -5.22
N PHE A 22 0.20 1.40 -4.90
CA PHE A 22 -0.57 1.12 -3.68
C PHE A 22 0.22 1.41 -2.41
N ALA A 23 1.49 0.98 -2.35
CA ALA A 23 2.34 1.23 -1.19
C ALA A 23 2.53 2.73 -0.91
N ALA A 24 2.57 3.58 -1.93
CA ALA A 24 2.63 5.03 -1.77
C ALA A 24 1.27 5.65 -1.40
N SER A 25 0.17 5.09 -1.90
CA SER A 25 -1.18 5.66 -1.74
C SER A 25 -1.75 5.48 -0.33
N ASP A 26 -1.42 4.39 0.36
CA ASP A 26 -1.98 4.09 1.69
C ASP A 26 -1.68 5.19 2.72
N GLY A 27 -0.50 5.82 2.64
CA GLY A 27 -0.14 6.95 3.50
C GLY A 27 -1.06 8.17 3.31
N ILE A 28 -1.43 8.47 2.06
CA ILE A 28 -2.33 9.58 1.70
C ILE A 28 -3.73 9.30 2.24
N VAL A 29 -4.21 8.06 2.12
CA VAL A 29 -5.52 7.64 2.65
C VAL A 29 -5.54 7.77 4.17
N LEU A 30 -4.47 7.35 4.84
CA LEU A 30 -4.36 7.39 6.29
C LEU A 30 -4.33 8.84 6.83
N GLU A 31 -3.61 9.73 6.14
CA GLU A 31 -3.61 11.17 6.46
C GLU A 31 -5.00 11.79 6.34
N ASN A 32 -5.76 11.43 5.30
CA ASN A 32 -7.13 11.95 5.14
C ASN A 32 -8.07 11.40 6.22
N LEU A 33 -8.00 10.10 6.54
CA LEU A 33 -8.84 9.49 7.58
C LEU A 33 -8.58 10.10 8.96
N ALA A 34 -7.31 10.18 9.37
CA ALA A 34 -6.92 10.67 10.69
C ALA A 34 -6.96 12.20 10.79
N GLY A 35 -6.54 12.90 9.73
CA GLY A 35 -6.41 14.35 9.70
C GLY A 35 -7.72 15.09 9.47
N ARG A 36 -8.66 14.47 8.74
CA ARG A 36 -9.94 15.08 8.34
C ARG A 36 -11.15 14.30 8.81
N PHE A 37 -11.40 13.08 8.33
CA PHE A 37 -12.68 12.39 8.57
C PHE A 37 -12.97 12.13 10.04
N MET A 38 -11.96 11.71 10.81
CA MET A 38 -12.04 11.55 12.26
C MET A 38 -12.35 12.86 13.02
N LYS A 39 -12.02 14.02 12.44
CA LYS A 39 -12.28 15.35 13.02
C LYS A 39 -13.59 15.97 12.56
N GLU A 40 -13.98 15.74 11.31
CA GLU A 40 -15.20 16.30 10.71
C GLU A 40 -16.44 15.53 11.18
N VAL A 41 -16.36 14.20 11.26
CA VAL A 41 -17.49 13.35 11.64
C VAL A 41 -17.51 13.10 13.15
N GLN A 42 -18.57 13.55 13.81
CA GLN A 42 -18.72 13.43 15.28
C GLN A 42 -19.54 12.22 15.72
N VAL A 43 -20.22 11.52 14.80
CA VAL A 43 -21.01 10.31 15.11
C VAL A 43 -20.09 9.20 15.60
N SER A 44 -20.34 8.68 16.79
CA SER A 44 -19.47 7.73 17.49
C SER A 44 -19.26 6.43 16.71
N GLU A 45 -20.32 5.89 16.11
CA GLU A 45 -20.29 4.66 15.31
C GLU A 45 -19.42 4.83 14.06
N ALA A 46 -19.52 5.99 13.41
CA ALA A 46 -18.68 6.31 12.26
C ALA A 46 -17.21 6.49 12.65
N ARG A 47 -16.92 7.10 13.81
CA ARG A 47 -15.56 7.22 14.34
C ARG A 47 -14.97 5.87 14.73
N ALA A 48 -15.76 4.97 15.31
CA ALA A 48 -15.33 3.60 15.58
C ALA A 48 -14.98 2.87 14.28
N PHE A 49 -15.81 3.03 13.23
CA PHE A 49 -15.53 2.49 11.91
C PHE A 49 -14.23 3.06 11.32
N TYR A 50 -14.02 4.38 11.34
CA TYR A 50 -12.78 4.99 10.85
C TYR A 50 -11.56 4.55 11.65
N GLY A 51 -11.69 4.31 12.96
CA GLY A 51 -10.61 3.74 13.77
C GLY A 51 -10.19 2.35 13.30
N PHE A 52 -11.15 1.48 13.00
CA PHE A 52 -10.87 0.16 12.41
C PHE A 52 -10.31 0.28 10.99
N GLN A 53 -10.83 1.20 10.18
CA GLN A 53 -10.32 1.42 8.83
C GLN A 53 -8.84 1.83 8.87
N ILE A 54 -8.46 2.78 9.72
CA ILE A 54 -7.04 3.18 9.90
C ILE A 54 -6.17 1.98 10.28
N ALA A 55 -6.65 1.10 11.16
CA ALA A 55 -5.90 -0.11 11.53
C ALA A 55 -5.71 -1.06 10.33
N ILE A 56 -6.76 -1.25 9.53
CA ILE A 56 -6.71 -2.10 8.33
C ILE A 56 -5.80 -1.48 7.24
N GLU A 57 -5.84 -0.16 7.02
CA GLU A 57 -4.96 0.48 6.04
C GLU A 57 -3.48 0.39 6.44
N ASN A 58 -3.15 0.37 7.75
CA ASN A 58 -1.78 0.10 8.18
C ASN A 58 -1.35 -1.34 7.84
N ILE A 59 -2.25 -2.32 8.01
CA ILE A 59 -1.99 -3.72 7.62
C ILE A 59 -1.84 -3.82 6.09
N HIS A 60 -2.63 -3.09 5.31
CA HIS A 60 -2.46 -3.03 3.86
C HIS A 60 -1.07 -2.51 3.46
N SER A 61 -0.62 -1.43 4.09
CA SER A 61 0.70 -0.85 3.83
C SER A 61 1.84 -1.85 4.14
N GLU A 62 1.73 -2.59 5.25
CA GLU A 62 2.67 -3.66 5.58
C GLU A 62 2.64 -4.80 4.55
N MET A 63 1.44 -5.24 4.15
CA MET A 63 1.27 -6.30 3.17
C MET A 63 1.88 -5.94 1.81
N TYR A 64 1.65 -4.73 1.31
CA TYR A 64 2.27 -4.29 0.05
C TYR A 64 3.78 -4.17 0.17
N SER A 65 4.30 -3.69 1.30
CA SER A 65 5.73 -3.64 1.57
C SER A 65 6.37 -5.03 1.52
N LEU A 66 5.73 -6.03 2.14
CA LEU A 66 6.18 -7.41 2.13
C LEU A 66 6.12 -8.04 0.73
N LEU A 67 5.09 -7.76 -0.06
CA LEU A 67 4.99 -8.23 -1.45
C LEU A 67 6.09 -7.61 -2.33
N LEU A 68 6.36 -6.31 -2.18
CA LEU A 68 7.46 -5.64 -2.88
C LEU A 68 8.81 -6.27 -2.52
N GLU A 69 9.08 -6.55 -1.24
CA GLU A 69 10.31 -7.25 -0.80
C GLU A 69 10.42 -8.70 -1.30
N THR A 70 9.27 -9.35 -1.44
CA THR A 70 9.21 -10.72 -1.93
C THR A 70 9.54 -10.80 -3.41
N TYR A 71 9.02 -9.86 -4.22
CA TYR A 71 9.12 -9.89 -5.68
C TYR A 71 10.25 -9.05 -6.28
N ILE A 72 10.71 -8.00 -5.59
CA ILE A 72 11.79 -7.11 -6.03
C ILE A 72 13.00 -7.31 -5.12
N LYS A 73 13.98 -8.07 -5.60
CA LYS A 73 15.21 -8.38 -4.86
C LYS A 73 16.30 -7.31 -5.01
N ASP A 74 16.26 -6.54 -6.09
CA ASP A 74 17.20 -5.45 -6.32
C ASP A 74 16.79 -4.21 -5.51
N SER A 75 17.66 -3.81 -4.59
CA SER A 75 17.47 -2.64 -3.73
C SER A 75 17.47 -1.32 -4.53
N SER A 76 18.15 -1.27 -5.67
CA SER A 76 18.15 -0.10 -6.55
C SER A 76 16.82 0.06 -7.28
N GLU A 77 16.25 -1.05 -7.79
CA GLU A 77 14.92 -1.08 -8.38
C GLU A 77 13.83 -0.74 -7.36
N LYS A 78 13.93 -1.27 -6.14
CA LYS A 78 13.03 -0.93 -5.03
C LYS A 78 13.04 0.57 -4.75
N THR A 79 14.23 1.17 -4.59
CA THR A 79 14.37 2.61 -4.34
C THR A 79 13.79 3.47 -5.46
N ARG A 80 13.97 3.04 -6.71
CA ARG A 80 13.40 3.73 -7.88
C ARG A 80 11.86 3.69 -7.86
N LEU A 81 11.28 2.52 -7.59
CA LEU A 81 9.82 2.34 -7.56
C LEU A 81 9.14 3.11 -6.42
N PHE A 82 9.80 3.30 -5.28
CA PHE A 82 9.29 4.14 -4.19
C PHE A 82 9.41 5.66 -4.44
N ARG A 83 10.16 6.07 -5.46
CA ARG A 83 10.41 7.49 -5.79
C ARG A 83 9.83 7.93 -7.14
N ALA A 84 9.22 7.00 -7.88
CA ALA A 84 8.58 7.25 -9.17
C ALA A 84 7.14 7.76 -8.95
#